data_AF-A0A2D6M202-F1
#
_entry.id   AF-A0A2D6M202-F1
#
_cell.length_a   1.000
_cell.length_b   1.000
_cell.length_c   1.000
_cell.angle_alpha   90.00
_cell.angle_beta   90.00
_cell.angle_gamma   90.00
#
_symmetry.space_group_name_H-M   'P 1'
#
loop_
_entity.id
_entity.type
_entity.pdbx_description
1 polymer ?
#
loop_
_entity_poly.entity_id
_entity_poly.type
_entity_poly.pdbx_seq_one_letter_code
_entity_poly.pdbx_strand_id
1 'polypeptide(L)'
;MIFFYLLAFLDGLLTKMTDNFVDEPFKSKHPVLPYLTGITYGLLAGFLITISTEFATIIIAITIGVLIAGKIDSREHQFAVAALFIFASLFGFPAINFPFLVIFLLLGFLDEILNDFIDKIKEKDKSVNRLVEKVVSVRLSLEIGAIAIGFVTGNFEYFFLLFAFDLAYNLIDKAMPLFLEKFSADYGPQLALDLYKCNAKKLGDKKFVEKILNEFPAKIGMQKISEAHIIEYKAPKKEDSGLSGFVIIAESHITIHTYPLQGFAKIDVVSCKRFDHEKATEILKKAFNASEAEAKVLYRGKHYPSEIKKAKQLVEKERSTL
;
A
#
# COMPACT_ATOMS: atom_id res chain seq x y z
N MET A 1 22.86 -28.72 0.62
CA MET A 1 22.40 -28.12 1.88
C MET A 1 22.41 -26.59 1.80
N ILE A 2 23.56 -25.91 1.74
CA ILE A 2 23.61 -24.42 1.67
C ILE A 2 22.77 -23.82 0.54
N PHE A 3 22.76 -24.45 -0.63
CA PHE A 3 21.96 -24.00 -1.78
C PHE A 3 20.45 -23.92 -1.49
N PHE A 4 19.89 -24.85 -0.71
CA PHE A 4 18.45 -24.85 -0.39
C PHE A 4 18.07 -23.68 0.52
N TYR A 5 18.90 -23.36 1.51
CA TYR A 5 18.67 -22.22 2.39
C TYR A 5 18.78 -20.89 1.64
N LEU A 6 19.69 -20.79 0.65
CA LEU A 6 19.78 -19.60 -0.20
C LEU A 6 18.51 -19.42 -1.05
N LEU A 7 17.95 -20.50 -1.58
CA LEU A 7 16.70 -20.44 -2.33
C LEU A 7 15.51 -20.11 -1.42
N ALA A 8 15.41 -20.70 -0.22
CA ALA A 8 14.37 -20.36 0.75
C ALA A 8 14.48 -18.89 1.21
N PHE A 9 15.70 -18.38 1.39
CA PHE A 9 15.96 -16.97 1.64
C PHE A 9 15.49 -16.09 0.47
N LEU A 10 15.83 -16.46 -0.77
CA LEU A 10 15.37 -15.72 -1.95
C LEU A 10 13.84 -15.73 -2.07
N ASP A 11 13.19 -16.84 -1.75
CA ASP A 11 11.73 -16.99 -1.75
C ASP A 11 11.08 -16.08 -0.71
N GLY A 12 11.61 -16.03 0.52
CA GLY A 12 11.15 -15.10 1.57
C GLY A 12 11.33 -13.64 1.19
N LEU A 13 12.46 -13.30 0.54
CA LEU A 13 12.71 -11.96 0.02
C LEU A 13 11.68 -11.56 -1.03
N LEU A 14 11.44 -12.41 -2.04
CA LEU A 14 10.50 -12.12 -3.13
C LEU A 14 9.04 -12.09 -2.66
N THR A 15 8.68 -12.95 -1.69
CA THR A 15 7.36 -12.95 -1.05
C THR A 15 7.11 -11.58 -0.42
N LYS A 16 8.00 -11.13 0.47
CA LYS A 16 7.82 -9.84 1.14
C LYS A 16 7.94 -8.64 0.19
N MET A 17 8.77 -8.71 -0.85
CA MET A 17 8.78 -7.69 -1.90
C MET A 17 7.40 -7.57 -2.56
N THR A 18 6.77 -8.71 -2.86
CA THR A 18 5.42 -8.73 -3.44
C THR A 18 4.40 -8.15 -2.48
N ASP A 19 4.38 -8.58 -1.21
CA ASP A 19 3.49 -8.02 -0.18
C ASP A 19 3.63 -6.50 -0.12
N ASN A 20 4.87 -6.00 -0.06
CA ASN A 20 5.14 -4.57 0.04
C ASN A 20 4.72 -3.79 -1.21
N PHE A 21 4.78 -4.41 -2.40
CA PHE A 21 4.26 -3.82 -3.63
C PHE A 21 2.73 -3.79 -3.67
N VAL A 22 2.08 -4.80 -3.06
CA VAL A 22 0.62 -4.95 -2.97
C VAL A 22 0.02 -4.01 -1.91
N ASP A 23 0.60 -3.95 -0.71
CA ASP A 23 0.01 -3.35 0.50
C ASP A 23 -0.11 -1.81 0.52
N GLU A 24 0.17 -1.13 -0.58
CA GLU A 24 0.22 0.34 -0.73
C GLU A 24 1.43 1.13 -0.15
N PRO A 25 2.37 0.64 0.69
CA PRO A 25 3.48 1.47 1.14
C PRO A 25 4.57 1.63 0.08
N PHE A 26 4.57 0.82 -0.99
CA PHE A 26 5.58 0.87 -2.04
C PHE A 26 4.96 0.58 -3.41
N LYS A 27 4.10 1.47 -3.96
CA LYS A 27 3.70 1.31 -5.36
C LYS A 27 4.92 1.45 -6.27
N SER A 28 5.29 0.36 -6.94
CA SER A 28 6.27 0.39 -8.03
C SER A 28 5.78 1.33 -9.14
N LYS A 29 6.68 2.13 -9.73
CA LYS A 29 6.39 2.90 -10.95
C LYS A 29 6.04 1.99 -12.14
N HIS A 30 6.42 0.71 -12.08
CA HIS A 30 6.17 -0.28 -13.11
C HIS A 30 5.02 -1.20 -12.72
N PRO A 31 3.86 -1.11 -13.38
CA PRO A 31 2.65 -1.87 -13.01
C PRO A 31 2.80 -3.39 -13.15
N VAL A 32 3.82 -3.86 -13.89
CA VAL A 32 4.09 -5.28 -14.12
C VAL A 32 4.95 -5.89 -13.00
N LEU A 33 5.73 -5.07 -12.29
CA LEU A 33 6.70 -5.56 -11.31
C LEU A 33 6.08 -6.40 -10.18
N PRO A 34 4.93 -6.04 -9.58
CA PRO A 34 4.30 -6.84 -8.52
C PRO A 34 3.88 -8.24 -9.01
N TYR A 35 3.36 -8.33 -10.24
CA TYR A 35 3.02 -9.61 -10.87
C TYR A 35 4.26 -10.45 -11.15
N LEU A 36 5.34 -9.82 -11.62
CA LEU A 36 6.59 -10.50 -11.90
C LEU A 36 7.19 -11.09 -10.61
N THR A 37 7.27 -10.32 -9.53
CA THR A 37 7.76 -10.83 -8.24
C THR A 37 6.85 -11.91 -7.68
N GLY A 38 5.53 -11.74 -7.78
CA GLY A 38 4.53 -12.72 -7.38
C GLY A 38 4.71 -14.08 -8.06
N ILE A 39 4.72 -14.08 -9.39
CA ILE A 39 4.92 -15.31 -10.19
C ILE A 39 6.29 -15.92 -9.91
N THR A 40 7.33 -15.10 -9.77
CA THR A 40 8.70 -15.58 -9.54
C THR A 40 8.82 -16.31 -8.22
N TYR A 41 8.28 -15.77 -7.12
CA TYR A 41 8.30 -16.49 -5.83
C TYR A 41 7.42 -17.74 -5.89
N GLY A 42 6.25 -17.68 -6.54
CA GLY A 42 5.41 -18.87 -6.74
C GLY A 42 6.14 -20.02 -7.45
N LEU A 43 6.87 -19.71 -8.54
CA LEU A 43 7.69 -20.70 -9.26
C LEU A 43 8.87 -21.20 -8.43
N LEU A 44 9.53 -20.31 -7.68
CA LEU A 44 10.65 -20.66 -6.81
C LEU A 44 10.22 -21.57 -5.66
N ALA A 45 9.14 -21.23 -4.97
CA ALA A 45 8.50 -22.09 -3.98
C ALA A 45 8.08 -23.43 -4.59
N GLY A 46 7.45 -23.41 -5.78
CA GLY A 46 7.10 -24.61 -6.54
C GLY A 46 8.31 -25.52 -6.83
N PHE A 47 9.44 -24.94 -7.22
CA PHE A 47 10.69 -25.68 -7.39
C PHE A 47 11.20 -26.25 -6.06
N LEU A 48 11.27 -25.44 -5.01
CA LEU A 48 11.74 -25.85 -3.69
C LEU A 48 10.92 -27.02 -3.10
N ILE A 49 9.60 -27.00 -3.28
CA ILE A 49 8.77 -28.12 -2.79
C ILE A 49 9.05 -29.42 -3.54
N THR A 50 9.41 -29.38 -4.84
CA THR A 50 9.73 -30.61 -5.59
C THR A 50 11.04 -31.27 -5.15
N ILE A 51 11.93 -30.52 -4.50
CA ILE A 51 13.29 -30.98 -4.14
C ILE A 51 13.52 -31.07 -2.62
N SER A 52 12.60 -30.59 -1.77
CA SER A 52 12.69 -30.67 -0.31
C SER A 52 11.34 -31.01 0.31
N THR A 53 11.27 -32.19 0.93
CA THR A 53 10.11 -32.66 1.71
C THR A 53 9.82 -31.75 2.90
N GLU A 54 10.85 -31.25 3.57
CA GLU A 54 10.73 -30.37 4.73
C GLU A 54 10.13 -29.02 4.35
N PHE A 55 10.66 -28.39 3.29
CA PHE A 55 10.12 -27.14 2.77
C PHE A 55 8.69 -27.32 2.25
N ALA A 56 8.43 -28.42 1.53
CA ALA A 56 7.09 -28.76 1.06
C ALA A 56 6.07 -28.88 2.19
N THR A 57 6.44 -29.59 3.26
CA THR A 57 5.58 -29.76 4.44
C THR A 57 5.22 -28.42 5.06
N ILE A 58 6.18 -27.51 5.20
CA ILE A 58 5.97 -26.17 5.76
C ILE A 58 5.13 -25.29 4.82
N ILE A 59 5.52 -25.15 3.55
CA ILE A 59 4.87 -24.24 2.61
C ILE A 59 3.45 -24.67 2.28
N ILE A 60 3.18 -25.98 2.15
CA ILE A 60 1.82 -26.47 1.93
C ILE A 60 0.96 -26.19 3.17
N ALA A 61 1.48 -26.42 4.37
CA ALA A 61 0.75 -26.10 5.61
C ALA A 61 0.41 -24.60 5.71
N ILE A 62 1.38 -23.72 5.46
CA ILE A 62 1.18 -22.26 5.47
C ILE A 62 0.19 -21.84 4.38
N THR A 63 0.35 -22.35 3.16
CA THR A 63 -0.50 -22.00 2.02
C THR A 63 -1.95 -22.41 2.27
N ILE A 64 -2.19 -23.61 2.81
CA ILE A 64 -3.52 -24.06 3.24
C ILE A 64 -4.08 -23.10 4.31
N GLY A 65 -3.27 -22.76 5.32
CA GLY A 65 -3.68 -21.85 6.40
C GLY A 65 -4.12 -20.47 5.86
N VAL A 66 -3.31 -19.87 4.98
CA VAL A 66 -3.59 -18.54 4.39
C VAL A 66 -4.81 -18.59 3.44
N LEU A 67 -5.00 -19.68 2.69
CA LEU A 67 -6.19 -19.90 1.86
C LEU A 67 -7.46 -20.02 2.70
N ILE A 68 -7.43 -20.81 3.78
CA ILE A 68 -8.58 -20.96 4.70
C ILE A 68 -8.90 -19.63 5.40
N ALA A 69 -7.87 -18.88 5.80
CA ALA A 69 -8.03 -17.57 6.40
C ALA A 69 -8.54 -16.49 5.42
N GLY A 70 -8.64 -16.79 4.12
CA GLY A 70 -9.08 -15.83 3.11
C GLY A 70 -8.13 -14.66 2.91
N LYS A 71 -6.84 -14.82 3.26
CA LYS A 71 -5.83 -13.75 3.21
C LYS A 71 -5.22 -13.54 1.82
N ILE A 72 -5.55 -14.37 0.84
CA ILE A 72 -5.10 -14.23 -0.55
C ILE A 72 -6.14 -13.43 -1.34
N ASP A 73 -6.13 -12.11 -1.14
CA ASP A 73 -7.11 -11.19 -1.73
C ASP A 73 -6.58 -10.44 -2.98
N SER A 74 -5.26 -10.45 -3.22
CA SER A 74 -4.63 -9.82 -4.38
C SER A 74 -4.41 -10.78 -5.56
N ARG A 75 -4.43 -10.26 -6.79
CA ARG A 75 -4.19 -11.07 -8.01
C ARG A 75 -2.75 -11.58 -8.04
N GLU A 76 -1.82 -10.79 -7.52
CA GLU A 76 -0.40 -11.06 -7.44
C GLU A 76 -0.14 -12.34 -6.63
N HIS A 77 -0.73 -12.46 -5.43
CA HIS A 77 -0.62 -13.67 -4.61
C HIS A 77 -1.41 -14.85 -5.18
N GLN A 78 -2.56 -14.61 -5.84
CA GLN A 78 -3.29 -15.66 -6.55
C GLN A 78 -2.46 -16.29 -7.66
N PHE A 79 -1.77 -15.47 -8.46
CA PHE A 79 -0.86 -15.95 -9.50
C PHE A 79 0.33 -16.71 -8.93
N ALA A 80 0.86 -16.27 -7.79
CA ALA A 80 1.95 -16.98 -7.12
C ALA A 80 1.53 -18.39 -6.65
N VAL A 81 0.37 -18.51 -6.01
CA VAL A 81 -0.18 -19.82 -5.59
C VAL A 81 -0.46 -20.71 -6.80
N ALA A 82 -1.03 -20.15 -7.88
CA ALA A 82 -1.22 -20.89 -9.12
C ALA A 82 0.11 -21.37 -9.71
N ALA A 83 1.13 -20.51 -9.76
CA ALA A 83 2.46 -20.85 -10.25
C ALA A 83 3.12 -21.97 -9.43
N LEU A 84 2.97 -21.94 -8.10
CA LEU A 84 3.45 -23.00 -7.20
C LEU A 84 2.83 -24.35 -7.55
N PHE A 85 1.49 -24.42 -7.66
CA PHE A 85 0.80 -25.69 -7.94
C PHE A 85 0.99 -26.17 -9.38
N ILE A 86 1.08 -25.26 -10.35
CA ILE A 86 1.41 -25.61 -11.74
C ILE A 86 2.80 -26.24 -11.79
N PHE A 87 3.79 -25.63 -11.13
CA PHE A 87 5.15 -26.16 -11.10
C PHE A 87 5.18 -27.56 -10.46
N ALA A 88 4.57 -27.72 -9.28
CA ALA A 88 4.49 -29.01 -8.61
C ALA A 88 3.78 -30.08 -9.46
N SER A 89 2.73 -29.71 -10.18
CA SER A 89 2.01 -30.65 -11.05
C SER A 89 2.84 -31.12 -12.25
N LEU A 90 3.72 -30.25 -12.77
CA LEU A 90 4.58 -30.57 -13.92
C LEU A 90 5.81 -31.38 -13.54
N PHE A 91 6.39 -31.10 -12.37
CA PHE A 91 7.68 -31.68 -11.96
C PHE A 91 7.56 -32.73 -10.84
N GLY A 92 6.34 -32.95 -10.33
CA GLY A 92 6.02 -33.96 -9.33
C GLY A 92 5.75 -33.36 -7.95
N PHE A 93 4.85 -34.01 -7.23
CA PHE A 93 4.57 -33.68 -5.83
C PHE A 93 5.55 -34.41 -4.91
N PRO A 94 6.13 -33.73 -3.92
CA PRO A 94 7.00 -34.36 -2.94
C PRO A 94 6.22 -35.31 -2.03
N ALA A 95 6.94 -36.25 -1.41
CA ALA A 95 6.41 -36.95 -0.25
C ALA A 95 6.21 -35.92 0.87
N ILE A 96 5.02 -35.90 1.48
CA ILE A 96 4.70 -34.95 2.55
C ILE A 96 4.68 -35.71 3.88
N ASN A 97 5.37 -35.16 4.88
CA ASN A 97 5.26 -35.70 6.24
C ASN A 97 3.94 -35.23 6.86
N PHE A 98 2.89 -36.03 6.71
CA PHE A 98 1.53 -35.65 7.12
C PHE A 98 1.40 -35.28 8.60
N PRO A 99 2.00 -36.01 9.57
CA PRO A 99 2.02 -35.58 10.97
C PRO A 99 2.60 -34.18 11.16
N PHE A 100 3.74 -33.87 10.52
CA PHE A 100 4.36 -32.56 10.64
C PHE A 100 3.59 -31.47 9.89
N LEU A 101 2.96 -31.80 8.76
CA LEU A 101 2.06 -30.88 8.06
C LEU A 101 0.93 -30.43 8.99
N VAL A 102 0.28 -31.36 9.70
CA VAL A 102 -0.79 -31.02 10.64
C VAL A 102 -0.26 -30.15 11.78
N ILE A 103 0.93 -30.46 12.31
CA ILE A 103 1.57 -29.64 13.36
C ILE A 103 1.83 -28.22 12.84
N PHE A 104 2.47 -28.04 11.69
CA PHE A 104 2.74 -26.72 11.12
C PHE A 104 1.46 -25.97 10.76
N LEU A 105 0.41 -26.66 10.31
CA LEU A 105 -0.88 -26.03 10.04
C LEU A 105 -1.50 -25.46 11.33
N LEU A 106 -1.49 -26.24 12.41
CA LEU A 106 -1.99 -25.81 13.73
C LEU A 106 -1.16 -24.66 14.31
N LEU A 107 0.18 -24.73 14.19
CA LEU A 107 1.08 -23.68 14.65
C LEU A 107 0.92 -22.39 13.84
N GLY A 108 0.75 -22.49 12.52
CA GLY A 108 0.45 -21.33 11.67
C GLY A 108 -0.88 -20.68 12.03
N PHE A 109 -1.90 -21.49 12.35
CA PHE A 109 -3.18 -20.96 12.85
C PHE A 109 -3.06 -20.34 14.24
N LEU A 110 -2.20 -20.90 15.11
CA LEU A 110 -1.90 -20.31 16.41
C LEU A 110 -1.21 -18.96 16.26
N ASP A 111 -0.21 -18.84 15.37
CA ASP A 111 0.45 -17.56 15.08
C ASP A 111 -0.55 -16.52 14.56
N GLU A 112 -1.51 -16.94 13.75
CA GLU A 112 -2.60 -16.07 13.28
C GLU A 112 -3.50 -15.58 14.44
N ILE A 113 -3.98 -16.51 15.28
CA ILE A 113 -4.79 -16.17 16.46
C ILE A 113 -4.03 -15.25 17.42
N LEU A 114 -2.74 -15.51 17.64
CA LEU A 114 -1.90 -14.70 18.52
C LEU A 114 -1.73 -13.28 17.97
N ASN A 115 -1.52 -13.14 16.65
CA ASN A 115 -1.47 -11.84 16.00
C ASN A 115 -2.79 -11.07 16.16
N ASP A 116 -3.92 -11.69 15.82
CA ASP A 116 -5.27 -11.11 15.99
C ASP A 116 -5.56 -10.72 17.45
N PHE A 117 -5.12 -11.55 18.41
CA PHE A 117 -5.31 -11.29 19.83
C PHE A 117 -4.49 -10.09 20.30
N ILE A 118 -3.24 -9.96 19.84
CA ILE A 118 -2.40 -8.81 20.16
C ILE A 118 -2.93 -7.53 19.52
N ASP A 119 -3.43 -7.59 18.28
CA ASP A 119 -4.07 -6.44 17.66
C ASP A 119 -5.30 -5.98 18.46
N LYS A 120 -6.11 -6.91 18.99
CA LYS A 120 -7.22 -6.59 19.92
C LYS A 120 -6.76 -6.03 21.27
N ILE A 121 -5.64 -6.52 21.82
CA ILE A 121 -5.07 -5.95 23.05
C ILE A 121 -4.57 -4.53 22.77
N LYS A 122 -3.90 -4.31 21.64
CA LYS A 122 -3.37 -3.01 21.21
C LYS A 122 -4.49 -1.97 21.04
N GLU A 123 -5.67 -2.39 20.60
CA GLU A 123 -6.86 -1.53 20.58
C GLU A 123 -7.29 -1.07 21.99
N LYS A 124 -7.04 -1.88 23.02
CA LYS A 124 -7.48 -1.65 24.41
C LYS A 124 -6.42 -1.02 25.32
N ASP A 125 -5.17 -1.45 25.21
CA ASP A 125 -4.04 -0.98 26.02
C ASP A 125 -2.80 -0.75 25.13
N LYS A 126 -2.38 0.51 25.03
CA LYS A 126 -1.25 0.94 24.19
C LYS A 126 0.11 0.83 24.89
N SER A 127 0.16 0.28 26.10
CA SER A 127 1.41 0.03 26.84
C SER A 127 2.08 -1.30 26.48
N VAL A 128 1.49 -2.09 25.55
CA VAL A 128 2.09 -3.33 25.04
C VAL A 128 3.52 -3.04 24.57
N ASN A 129 4.46 -3.74 25.18
CA ASN A 129 5.88 -3.53 24.98
C ASN A 129 6.26 -3.81 23.51
N ARG A 130 7.04 -2.92 22.88
CA ARG A 130 7.58 -3.11 21.51
C ARG A 130 8.33 -4.43 21.34
N LEU A 131 8.86 -4.98 22.43
CA LEU A 131 9.49 -6.29 22.45
C LEU A 131 8.47 -7.42 22.22
N VAL A 132 7.31 -7.35 22.87
CA VAL A 132 6.21 -8.31 22.68
C VAL A 132 5.65 -8.22 21.26
N GLU A 133 5.50 -7.00 20.73
CA GLU A 133 5.08 -6.76 19.34
C GLU A 133 6.03 -7.41 18.32
N LYS A 134 7.34 -7.19 18.45
CA LYS A 134 8.34 -7.83 17.57
C LYS A 134 8.36 -9.34 17.69
N VAL A 135 8.21 -9.86 18.90
CA VAL A 135 8.29 -11.30 19.18
C VAL A 135 7.10 -12.06 18.59
N VAL A 136 5.90 -11.46 18.57
CA VAL A 136 4.71 -12.11 18.00
C VAL A 136 4.52 -11.83 16.51
N SER A 137 5.01 -10.69 16.00
CA SER A 137 5.02 -10.42 14.55
C SER A 137 5.93 -11.37 13.76
N VAL A 138 6.93 -11.95 14.43
CA VAL A 138 7.73 -13.06 13.90
C VAL A 138 6.94 -14.32 14.22
N ARG A 139 6.67 -15.17 13.22
CA ARG A 139 5.86 -16.40 13.32
C ARG A 139 6.51 -17.44 14.25
N LEU A 140 6.57 -17.11 15.54
CA LEU A 140 7.44 -17.73 16.52
C LEU A 140 6.97 -19.14 16.85
N SER A 141 5.67 -19.42 16.75
CA SER A 141 5.15 -20.76 17.01
C SER A 141 5.66 -21.75 15.96
N LEU A 142 5.72 -21.35 14.69
CA LEU A 142 6.29 -22.17 13.62
C LEU A 142 7.79 -22.45 13.86
N GLU A 143 8.59 -21.45 14.24
CA GLU A 143 10.02 -21.63 14.53
C GLU A 143 10.26 -22.54 15.75
N ILE A 144 9.54 -22.29 16.85
CA ILE A 144 9.62 -23.12 18.07
C ILE A 144 9.21 -24.55 17.76
N GLY A 145 8.14 -24.74 16.97
CA GLY A 145 7.70 -26.05 16.53
C GLY A 145 8.74 -26.78 15.68
N ALA A 146 9.37 -26.07 14.74
CA ALA A 146 10.43 -26.62 13.91
C ALA A 146 11.67 -27.04 14.74
N ILE A 147 12.05 -26.24 15.74
CA ILE A 147 13.13 -26.58 16.68
C ILE A 147 12.76 -27.82 17.51
N ALA A 148 11.53 -27.89 18.01
CA ALA A 148 11.05 -29.04 18.78
C ALA A 148 11.06 -30.33 17.95
N ILE A 149 10.62 -30.28 16.69
CA ILE A 149 10.74 -31.38 15.73
C ILE A 149 12.21 -31.77 15.55
N GLY A 150 13.11 -30.79 15.42
CA GLY A 150 14.55 -31.01 15.34
C GLY A 150 15.12 -31.79 16.54
N PHE A 151 14.74 -31.43 17.77
CA PHE A 151 15.17 -32.16 18.96
C PHE A 151 14.59 -33.58 19.06
N VAL A 152 13.35 -33.79 18.62
CA VAL A 152 12.70 -35.11 18.67
C VAL A 152 13.22 -36.05 17.58
N THR A 153 13.48 -35.54 16.39
CA THR A 153 13.78 -36.34 15.20
C THR A 153 15.26 -36.32 14.79
N GLY A 154 16.03 -35.36 15.30
CA GLY A 154 17.37 -35.03 14.79
C GLY A 154 17.37 -34.22 13.49
N ASN A 155 16.20 -33.95 12.88
CA ASN A 155 16.10 -33.23 11.62
C ASN A 155 15.79 -31.74 11.84
N PHE A 156 16.84 -30.90 11.85
CA PHE A 156 16.74 -29.45 11.98
C PHE A 156 16.49 -28.71 10.66
N GLU A 157 16.33 -29.43 9.53
CA GLU A 157 16.13 -28.80 8.22
C GLU A 157 14.87 -27.92 8.20
N TYR A 158 13.78 -28.36 8.85
CA TYR A 158 12.56 -27.57 9.02
C TYR A 158 12.85 -26.18 9.61
N PHE A 159 13.70 -26.13 10.65
CA PHE A 159 14.05 -24.89 11.32
C PHE A 159 14.93 -24.02 10.42
N PHE A 160 16.00 -24.57 9.82
CA PHE A 160 16.91 -23.78 9.00
C PHE A 160 16.26 -23.21 7.74
N LEU A 161 15.35 -23.97 7.10
CA LEU A 161 14.59 -23.51 5.95
C LEU A 161 13.63 -22.38 6.32
N LEU A 162 12.86 -22.57 7.40
CA LEU A 162 11.92 -21.56 7.89
C LEU A 162 12.66 -20.29 8.33
N PHE A 163 13.74 -20.43 9.11
CA PHE A 163 14.56 -19.32 9.57
C PHE A 163 15.19 -18.55 8.41
N ALA A 164 15.68 -19.22 7.37
CA ALA A 164 16.24 -18.56 6.20
C ALA A 164 15.19 -17.73 5.45
N PHE A 165 13.99 -18.28 5.28
CA PHE A 165 12.84 -17.58 4.69
C PHE A 165 12.47 -16.34 5.53
N ASP A 166 12.24 -16.52 6.84
CA ASP A 166 11.78 -15.46 7.74
C ASP A 166 12.84 -14.37 7.92
N LEU A 167 14.13 -14.73 7.95
CA LEU A 167 15.23 -13.76 7.97
C LEU A 167 15.16 -12.85 6.75
N ALA A 168 14.98 -13.41 5.56
CA ALA A 168 14.89 -12.64 4.32
C ALA A 168 13.65 -11.75 4.28
N TYR A 169 12.50 -12.33 4.66
CA TYR A 169 11.21 -11.65 4.74
C TYR A 169 11.31 -10.42 5.67
N ASN A 170 11.99 -10.53 6.80
CA ASN A 170 12.14 -9.39 7.72
C ASN A 170 13.22 -8.38 7.32
N LEU A 171 14.22 -8.79 6.53
CA LEU A 171 15.31 -7.90 6.11
C LEU A 171 14.88 -6.88 5.04
N ILE A 172 13.99 -7.27 4.13
CA ILE A 172 13.62 -6.39 3.01
C ILE A 172 12.92 -5.12 3.49
N ASP A 173 12.16 -5.15 4.60
CA ASP A 173 11.52 -3.94 5.15
C ASP A 173 12.52 -2.86 5.59
N LYS A 174 13.75 -3.26 5.93
CA LYS A 174 14.86 -2.36 6.24
C LYS A 174 15.63 -1.92 4.99
N ALA A 175 15.74 -2.81 4.00
CA ALA A 175 16.56 -2.58 2.80
C ALA A 175 15.80 -1.82 1.71
N MET A 176 14.51 -2.08 1.54
CA MET A 176 13.71 -1.55 0.44
C MET A 176 13.60 -0.01 0.44
N PRO A 177 13.51 0.70 1.59
CA PRO A 177 13.58 2.15 1.63
C PRO A 177 14.87 2.76 1.06
N LEU A 178 15.95 1.99 0.93
CA LEU A 178 17.21 2.44 0.32
C LEU A 178 17.14 2.51 -1.21
N PHE A 179 16.20 1.79 -1.84
CA PHE A 179 16.09 1.67 -3.29
C PHE A 179 14.71 2.06 -3.83
N LEU A 180 13.68 2.10 -2.97
CA LEU A 180 12.31 2.46 -3.29
C LEU A 180 11.78 3.46 -2.26
N GLU A 181 11.13 4.54 -2.71
CA GLU A 181 10.48 5.49 -1.80
C GLU A 181 9.36 4.80 -1.01
N LYS A 182 9.48 4.81 0.32
CA LYS A 182 8.41 4.37 1.24
C LYS A 182 7.29 5.41 1.22
N PHE A 183 6.21 5.12 0.50
CA PHE A 183 5.01 5.93 0.49
C PHE A 183 4.21 5.65 1.77
N SER A 184 4.20 6.59 2.71
CA SER A 184 3.41 6.45 3.93
C SER A 184 1.91 6.45 3.60
N ALA A 185 1.10 5.84 4.47
CA ALA A 185 -0.35 5.97 4.48
C ALA A 185 -0.72 7.44 4.78
N ASP A 186 -0.63 8.27 3.75
CA ASP A 186 -0.82 9.70 3.84
C ASP A 186 -2.32 10.03 3.90
N TYR A 187 -2.67 11.11 4.59
CA TYR A 187 -4.02 11.64 4.82
C TYR A 187 -4.58 12.29 3.54
N GLY A 188 -4.44 11.54 2.45
CA GLY A 188 -4.74 11.85 1.07
C GLY A 188 -3.78 12.86 0.39
N PRO A 189 -3.82 12.89 -0.94
CA PRO A 189 -2.92 13.71 -1.74
C PRO A 189 -3.44 15.14 -1.96
N GLN A 190 -2.50 16.06 -2.16
CA GLN A 190 -2.71 17.35 -2.81
C GLN A 190 -2.06 17.31 -4.19
N LEU A 191 -2.87 17.49 -5.23
CA LEU A 191 -2.39 17.80 -6.57
C LEU A 191 -2.35 19.32 -6.72
N ALA A 192 -1.15 19.88 -6.83
CA ALA A 192 -0.92 21.26 -7.27
C ALA A 192 -0.68 21.24 -8.79
N LEU A 193 -1.56 21.89 -9.53
CA LEU A 193 -1.59 21.86 -11.00
C LEU A 193 -1.55 23.26 -11.58
N ASP A 194 -0.53 23.52 -12.37
CA ASP A 194 -0.39 24.72 -13.18
C ASP A 194 -0.71 24.37 -14.64
N LEU A 195 -1.68 25.09 -15.22
CA LEU A 195 -2.09 24.94 -16.61
C LEU A 195 -1.68 26.16 -17.42
N TYR A 196 -1.02 25.94 -18.55
CA TYR A 196 -0.50 26.99 -19.42
C TYR A 196 -1.11 26.94 -20.82
N LYS A 197 -1.10 28.10 -21.50
CA LYS A 197 -1.65 28.27 -22.86
C LYS A 197 -3.11 27.79 -22.94
N CYS A 198 -3.90 28.13 -21.92
CA CYS A 198 -5.32 27.81 -21.82
C CYS A 198 -6.17 28.73 -22.73
N ASN A 199 -7.41 28.33 -22.97
CA ASN A 199 -8.38 29.17 -23.64
C ASN A 199 -8.83 30.34 -22.74
N ALA A 200 -8.43 31.56 -23.10
CA ALA A 200 -8.74 32.79 -22.34
C ALA A 200 -10.25 33.01 -22.09
N LYS A 201 -11.13 32.64 -23.05
CA LYS A 201 -12.58 32.76 -22.87
C LYS A 201 -13.09 31.85 -21.77
N LYS A 202 -12.59 30.61 -21.69
CA LYS A 202 -12.95 29.66 -20.64
C LYS A 202 -12.42 30.10 -19.27
N LEU A 203 -11.20 30.63 -19.23
CA LEU A 203 -10.61 31.16 -17.99
C LEU A 203 -11.43 32.33 -17.41
N GLY A 204 -11.97 33.20 -18.26
CA GLY A 204 -12.79 34.34 -17.84
C GLY A 204 -14.28 34.04 -17.66
N ASP A 205 -14.74 32.82 -17.93
CA ASP A 205 -16.16 32.47 -17.86
C ASP A 205 -16.52 31.93 -16.46
N LYS A 206 -17.17 32.79 -15.67
CA LYS A 206 -17.63 32.47 -14.32
C LYS A 206 -18.50 31.22 -14.26
N LYS A 207 -19.44 31.07 -15.21
CA LYS A 207 -20.36 29.92 -15.24
C LYS A 207 -19.62 28.63 -15.59
N PHE A 208 -18.61 28.73 -16.46
CA PHE A 208 -17.77 27.60 -16.80
C PHE A 208 -16.95 27.13 -15.59
N VAL A 209 -16.25 28.03 -14.89
CA VAL A 209 -15.44 27.66 -13.72
C VAL A 209 -16.31 27.10 -12.60
N GLU A 210 -17.47 27.70 -12.36
CA GLU A 210 -18.46 27.19 -11.41
C GLU A 210 -18.93 25.76 -11.77
N LYS A 211 -19.21 25.51 -13.05
CA LYS A 211 -19.57 24.17 -13.54
C LYS A 211 -18.44 23.16 -13.29
N ILE A 212 -17.17 23.54 -13.53
CA ILE A 212 -16.03 22.67 -13.25
C ILE A 212 -15.97 22.31 -11.77
N LEU A 213 -16.04 23.29 -10.86
CA LEU A 213 -16.02 23.03 -9.42
C LEU A 213 -17.21 22.19 -8.93
N ASN A 214 -18.36 22.27 -9.62
CA ASN A 214 -19.53 21.47 -9.28
C ASN A 214 -19.45 20.01 -9.77
N GLU A 215 -18.90 19.77 -10.95
CA GLU A 215 -18.89 18.43 -11.58
C GLU A 215 -17.60 17.65 -11.37
N PHE A 216 -16.46 18.34 -11.31
CA PHE A 216 -15.14 17.70 -11.23
C PHE A 216 -14.96 16.80 -9.99
N PRO A 217 -15.45 17.15 -8.77
CA PRO A 217 -15.35 16.27 -7.61
C PRO A 217 -15.85 14.85 -7.90
N ALA A 218 -17.05 14.72 -8.50
CA ALA A 218 -17.63 13.41 -8.79
C ALA A 218 -16.79 12.60 -9.80
N LYS A 219 -16.14 13.27 -10.77
CA LYS A 219 -15.30 12.62 -11.80
C LYS A 219 -14.02 12.00 -11.21
N ILE A 220 -13.59 12.47 -10.04
CA ILE A 220 -12.46 11.92 -9.28
C ILE A 220 -12.91 11.10 -8.06
N GLY A 221 -14.20 10.76 -7.96
CA GLY A 221 -14.74 9.93 -6.88
C GLY A 221 -14.84 10.65 -5.53
N MET A 222 -14.94 11.98 -5.55
CA MET A 222 -15.09 12.83 -4.36
C MET A 222 -16.50 13.39 -4.25
N GLN A 223 -16.94 13.56 -3.00
CA GLN A 223 -18.24 14.14 -2.68
C GLN A 223 -18.09 15.63 -2.40
N LYS A 224 -18.78 16.47 -3.18
CA LYS A 224 -18.92 17.89 -2.92
C LYS A 224 -19.86 18.10 -1.72
N ILE A 225 -19.49 18.97 -0.78
CA ILE A 225 -20.32 19.27 0.41
C ILE A 225 -20.70 20.75 0.56
N SER A 226 -20.16 21.64 -0.27
CA SER A 226 -20.58 23.04 -0.35
C SER A 226 -21.04 23.44 -1.74
N GLU A 227 -21.66 24.61 -1.83
CA GLU A 227 -21.75 25.33 -3.08
C GLU A 227 -20.36 25.75 -3.57
N ALA A 228 -20.22 25.87 -4.89
CA ALA A 228 -19.00 26.42 -5.49
C ALA A 228 -19.08 27.95 -5.43
N HIS A 229 -18.07 28.59 -4.86
CA HIS A 229 -18.02 30.04 -4.77
C HIS A 229 -16.98 30.60 -5.72
N ILE A 230 -17.39 31.52 -6.59
CA ILE A 230 -16.51 32.19 -7.55
C ILE A 230 -16.50 33.70 -7.30
N ILE A 231 -15.30 34.24 -7.09
CA ILE A 231 -15.02 35.66 -6.91
C ILE A 231 -14.26 36.14 -8.14
N GLU A 232 -14.76 37.20 -8.77
CA GLU A 232 -14.02 37.91 -9.82
C GLU A 232 -13.14 38.97 -9.17
N TYR A 233 -11.86 38.98 -9.51
CA TYR A 233 -10.89 39.97 -9.07
C TYR A 233 -10.44 40.83 -10.24
N LYS A 234 -10.58 42.13 -10.10
CA LYS A 234 -10.09 43.14 -11.04
C LYS A 234 -8.86 43.81 -10.44
N ALA A 235 -7.70 43.37 -10.87
CA ALA A 235 -6.41 43.87 -10.42
C ALA A 235 -6.06 45.22 -11.08
N PRO A 236 -5.16 46.03 -10.47
CA PRO A 236 -4.66 47.25 -11.11
C PRO A 236 -3.97 46.99 -12.47
N LYS A 237 -3.22 45.88 -12.57
CA LYS A 237 -2.70 45.34 -13.82
C LYS A 237 -3.74 44.40 -14.42
N LYS A 238 -4.18 44.65 -15.65
CA LYS A 238 -5.26 43.86 -16.26
C LYS A 238 -4.89 42.39 -16.39
N GLU A 239 -3.61 42.10 -16.61
CA GLU A 239 -3.06 40.76 -16.78
C GLU A 239 -3.21 39.91 -15.51
N ASP A 240 -3.26 40.54 -14.35
CA ASP A 240 -3.43 39.89 -13.04
C ASP A 240 -4.90 39.72 -12.63
N SER A 241 -5.84 40.20 -13.46
CA SER A 241 -7.28 40.04 -13.22
C SER A 241 -7.75 38.64 -13.63
N GLY A 242 -8.81 38.15 -12.97
CA GLY A 242 -9.39 36.86 -13.29
C GLY A 242 -10.36 36.36 -12.23
N LEU A 243 -10.59 35.04 -12.22
CA LEU A 243 -11.50 34.37 -11.29
C LEU A 243 -10.72 33.60 -10.23
N SER A 244 -11.22 33.64 -9.00
CA SER A 244 -10.83 32.75 -7.90
C SER A 244 -12.05 31.97 -7.47
N GLY A 245 -11.97 30.65 -7.58
CA GLY A 245 -13.05 29.72 -7.27
C GLY A 245 -12.63 28.73 -6.19
N PHE A 246 -13.55 28.36 -5.31
CA PHE A 246 -13.34 27.28 -4.36
C PHE A 246 -14.60 26.44 -4.15
N VAL A 247 -14.41 25.18 -3.78
CA VAL A 247 -15.47 24.29 -3.32
C VAL A 247 -14.94 23.36 -2.24
N ILE A 248 -15.76 23.10 -1.23
CA ILE A 248 -15.46 22.16 -0.16
C ILE A 248 -15.96 20.78 -0.58
N ILE A 249 -15.09 19.80 -0.46
CA ILE A 249 -15.42 18.38 -0.62
C ILE A 249 -15.34 17.70 0.75
N ALA A 250 -15.89 16.50 0.89
CA ALA A 250 -15.78 15.71 2.10
C ALA A 250 -14.30 15.65 2.53
N GLU A 251 -14.00 16.23 3.69
CA GLU A 251 -12.68 16.26 4.34
C GLU A 251 -11.58 17.10 3.64
N SER A 252 -11.89 17.93 2.62
CA SER A 252 -10.88 18.80 1.99
C SER A 252 -11.45 19.91 1.08
N HIS A 253 -10.75 20.30 0.01
CA HIS A 253 -11.18 21.36 -0.91
C HIS A 253 -10.55 21.28 -2.31
N ILE A 254 -11.18 21.97 -3.25
CA ILE A 254 -10.63 22.23 -4.58
C ILE A 254 -10.69 23.72 -4.86
N THR A 255 -9.58 24.31 -5.32
CA THR A 255 -9.47 25.72 -5.67
C THR A 255 -9.03 25.90 -7.12
N ILE A 256 -9.48 26.97 -7.75
CA ILE A 256 -9.08 27.38 -9.10
C ILE A 256 -8.82 28.88 -9.10
N HIS A 257 -7.62 29.29 -9.51
CA HIS A 257 -7.29 30.68 -9.81
C HIS A 257 -6.94 30.80 -11.29
N THR A 258 -7.62 31.68 -12.00
CA THR A 258 -7.44 31.85 -13.46
C THR A 258 -6.87 33.23 -13.77
N TYR A 259 -6.05 33.32 -14.82
CA TYR A 259 -5.48 34.55 -15.36
C TYR A 259 -5.74 34.58 -16.88
N PRO A 260 -6.92 35.07 -17.33
CA PRO A 260 -7.37 34.93 -18.71
C PRO A 260 -6.42 35.52 -19.75
N LEU A 261 -5.86 36.71 -19.49
CA LEU A 261 -4.94 37.37 -20.42
C LEU A 261 -3.58 36.67 -20.52
N GLN A 262 -3.19 35.93 -19.48
CA GLN A 262 -1.94 35.16 -19.45
C GLN A 262 -2.14 33.73 -19.98
N GLY A 263 -3.39 33.30 -20.23
CA GLY A 263 -3.69 31.92 -20.62
C GLY A 263 -3.30 30.91 -19.54
N PHE A 264 -3.39 31.30 -18.26
CA PHE A 264 -2.83 30.55 -17.14
C PHE A 264 -3.88 30.22 -16.07
N ALA A 265 -3.79 29.05 -15.45
CA ALA A 265 -4.60 28.68 -14.29
C ALA A 265 -3.78 27.90 -13.26
N LYS A 266 -4.01 28.19 -11.98
CA LYS A 266 -3.51 27.45 -10.83
C LYS A 266 -4.66 26.70 -10.18
N ILE A 267 -4.50 25.40 -9.98
CA ILE A 267 -5.56 24.54 -9.47
C ILE A 267 -4.97 23.66 -8.37
N ASP A 268 -5.57 23.68 -7.18
CA ASP A 268 -5.27 22.71 -6.13
C ASP A 268 -6.45 21.75 -5.97
N VAL A 269 -6.14 20.45 -6.01
CA VAL A 269 -7.07 19.38 -5.67
C VAL A 269 -6.53 18.69 -4.43
N VAL A 270 -7.08 19.06 -3.27
CA VAL A 270 -6.72 18.43 -2.00
C VAL A 270 -7.82 17.47 -1.63
N SER A 271 -7.47 16.25 -1.24
CA SER A 271 -8.42 15.25 -0.77
C SER A 271 -7.81 14.43 0.35
N CYS A 272 -8.62 14.01 1.32
CA CYS A 272 -8.20 13.00 2.30
C CYS A 272 -8.30 11.57 1.75
N LYS A 273 -9.05 11.38 0.65
CA LYS A 273 -9.15 10.11 -0.07
C LYS A 273 -8.27 10.16 -1.32
N ARG A 274 -7.57 9.05 -1.60
CA ARG A 274 -6.75 8.90 -2.82
C ARG A 274 -7.61 9.05 -4.09
N PHE A 275 -7.04 9.68 -5.10
CA PHE A 275 -7.61 9.77 -6.45
C PHE A 275 -6.49 9.67 -7.50
N ASP A 276 -6.89 9.37 -8.74
CA ASP A 276 -5.98 9.30 -9.87
C ASP A 276 -5.60 10.72 -10.33
N HIS A 277 -4.39 11.15 -9.97
CA HIS A 277 -3.87 12.50 -10.27
C HIS A 277 -3.62 12.73 -11.75
N GLU A 278 -3.23 11.70 -12.51
CA GLU A 278 -2.99 11.80 -13.95
C GLU A 278 -4.33 12.01 -14.67
N LYS A 279 -5.33 11.21 -14.32
CA LYS A 279 -6.69 11.38 -14.83
C LYS A 279 -7.28 12.73 -14.44
N ALA A 280 -7.08 13.18 -13.19
CA ALA A 280 -7.50 14.49 -12.73
C ALA A 280 -6.87 15.61 -13.57
N THR A 281 -5.55 15.52 -13.81
CA THR A 281 -4.79 16.46 -14.63
C THR A 281 -5.32 16.50 -16.06
N GLU A 282 -5.54 15.36 -16.70
CA GLU A 282 -6.06 15.28 -18.07
C GLU A 282 -7.48 15.83 -18.20
N ILE A 283 -8.35 15.58 -17.21
CA ILE A 283 -9.71 16.15 -17.20
C ILE A 283 -9.63 17.68 -17.17
N LEU A 284 -8.81 18.26 -16.28
CA LEU A 284 -8.70 19.71 -16.11
C LEU A 284 -7.99 20.37 -17.30
N LYS A 285 -6.90 19.76 -17.80
CA LYS A 285 -6.19 20.19 -19.00
C LYS A 285 -7.13 20.26 -20.21
N LYS A 286 -7.92 19.20 -20.43
CA LYS A 286 -8.94 19.16 -21.49
C LYS A 286 -10.06 20.17 -21.25
N ALA A 287 -10.50 20.35 -20.00
CA ALA A 287 -11.55 21.31 -19.67
C ALA A 287 -11.14 22.74 -20.06
N PHE A 288 -9.93 23.17 -19.71
CA PHE A 288 -9.43 24.52 -20.01
C PHE A 288 -8.81 24.68 -21.41
N ASN A 289 -8.75 23.61 -22.20
CA ASN A 289 -7.99 23.54 -23.46
C ASN A 289 -6.54 24.02 -23.27
N ALA A 290 -5.90 23.58 -22.19
CA ALA A 290 -4.51 23.89 -21.92
C ALA A 290 -3.60 23.05 -22.82
N SER A 291 -2.58 23.67 -23.41
CA SER A 291 -1.60 22.96 -24.23
C SER A 291 -0.53 22.28 -23.36
N GLU A 292 -0.24 22.90 -22.21
CA GLU A 292 0.83 22.51 -21.29
C GLU A 292 0.27 22.44 -19.86
N ALA A 293 0.80 21.50 -19.07
CA ALA A 293 0.42 21.29 -17.68
C ALA A 293 1.66 20.89 -16.88
N GLU A 294 1.82 21.49 -15.71
CA GLU A 294 2.83 21.10 -14.72
C GLU A 294 2.11 20.65 -13.45
N ALA A 295 2.30 19.38 -13.09
CA ALA A 295 1.62 18.76 -11.96
C ALA A 295 2.64 18.37 -10.90
N LYS A 296 2.37 18.76 -9.66
CA LYS A 296 3.12 18.30 -8.48
C LYS A 296 2.17 17.67 -7.49
N VAL A 297 2.47 16.43 -7.10
CA VAL A 297 1.72 15.72 -6.06
C VAL A 297 2.45 15.82 -4.75
N LEU A 298 1.77 16.32 -3.73
CA LEU A 298 2.23 16.41 -2.36
C LEU A 298 1.35 15.50 -1.51
N TYR A 299 1.97 14.59 -0.79
CA TYR A 299 1.25 13.78 0.17
C TYR A 299 1.24 14.47 1.54
N ARG A 300 0.03 14.62 2.12
CA ARG A 300 -0.19 15.41 3.33
C ARG A 300 -0.51 14.51 4.52
N GLY A 301 -0.28 15.04 5.72
CA GLY A 301 -0.63 14.35 6.96
C GLY A 301 0.29 13.19 7.37
N LYS A 302 1.58 13.21 6.95
CA LYS A 302 2.61 12.22 7.32
C LYS A 302 2.73 11.91 8.82
N HIS A 303 2.38 12.89 9.66
CA HIS A 303 2.36 12.77 11.13
C HIS A 303 0.99 13.07 11.72
N TYR A 304 -0.02 13.29 10.86
CA TYR A 304 -1.38 13.48 11.35
C TYR A 304 -1.88 12.13 11.85
N PRO A 305 -2.35 12.04 13.10
CA PRO A 305 -2.79 10.77 13.63
C PRO A 305 -3.95 10.22 12.81
N SER A 306 -3.74 9.08 12.17
CA SER A 306 -4.78 8.29 11.51
C SER A 306 -5.89 7.84 12.48
N GLU A 307 -5.63 7.91 13.79
CA GLU A 307 -6.56 7.58 14.85
C GLU A 307 -7.19 8.83 15.48
N ILE A 308 -8.52 8.94 15.40
CA ILE A 308 -9.36 10.02 15.96
C ILE A 308 -9.00 10.35 17.43
N LYS A 309 -8.62 9.34 18.22
CA LYS A 309 -8.24 9.52 19.64
C LYS A 309 -6.89 10.21 19.82
N LYS A 310 -5.89 9.94 18.97
CA LYS A 310 -4.60 10.66 19.00
C LYS A 310 -4.77 12.10 18.51
N ALA A 311 -5.65 12.34 17.53
CA ALA A 311 -6.02 13.69 17.10
C ALA A 311 -6.65 14.48 18.25
N LYS A 312 -7.61 13.88 18.97
CA LYS A 312 -8.26 14.48 20.13
C LYS A 312 -7.27 14.85 21.24
N GLN A 313 -6.34 13.94 21.59
CA GLN A 313 -5.31 14.21 22.60
C GLN A 313 -4.34 15.33 22.18
N LEU A 314 -3.96 15.39 20.90
CA LEU A 314 -3.10 16.47 20.38
C LEU A 314 -3.80 17.82 20.51
N VAL A 315 -5.05 17.90 20.09
CA VAL A 315 -5.88 19.12 20.15
C VAL A 315 -6.13 19.54 21.60
N GLU A 316 -6.44 18.61 22.50
CA GLU A 316 -6.62 18.90 23.94
C GLU A 316 -5.33 19.43 24.57
N LYS A 317 -4.18 18.85 24.21
CA LYS A 317 -2.87 19.29 24.70
C LYS A 317 -2.51 20.69 24.18
N GLU A 318 -2.68 20.95 22.88
CA GLU A 318 -2.40 22.27 22.30
C GLU A 318 -3.33 23.37 22.85
N ARG A 319 -4.61 23.04 23.10
CA ARG A 319 -5.57 23.96 23.73
C ARG A 319 -5.28 24.23 25.20
N SER A 320 -4.65 23.30 25.92
CA SER A 320 -4.23 23.51 27.31
C SER A 320 -3.00 24.42 27.46
N THR A 321 -2.31 24.71 26.35
CA THR A 321 -1.11 25.56 26.30
C THR A 321 -1.37 26.96 25.73
N LEU A 322 -2.62 27.28 25.39
CA LEU A 322 -3.11 28.61 24.99
C LEU A 322 -3.90 29.24 26.13
#